data_AF-A0A535ARJ6-F1
#
_entry.id   AF-A0A535ARJ6-F1
#
_cell.length_a   1.000
_cell.length_b   1.000
_cell.length_c   1.000
_cell.angle_alpha   90.00
_cell.angle_beta   90.00
_cell.angle_gamma   90.00
#
_symmetry.space_group_name_H-M   'P 1'
#
loop_
_entity.id
_entity.type
_entity.pdbx_description
1 polymer ?
#
loop_
_entity_poly.entity_id
_entity_poly.type
_entity_poly.pdbx_seq_one_letter_code
_entity_poly.pdbx_strand_id
1 'polypeptide(L)' 'MSVDQRRRIEVDRRAFLEYEVKCPYCNTAVGPRFVTREHLDVPPNPPYAATVRCPKCKEIFEVKFTDSPR' A
#
# COMPACT_ATOMS: atom_id res chain seq x y z
N MET A 1 -24.10 0.87 0.66
CA MET A 1 -22.94 0.20 0.05
C MET A 1 -21.70 0.69 0.80
N SER A 2 -21.29 -0.03 1.84
CA SER A 2 -20.11 0.35 2.63
C SER A 2 -18.87 -0.10 1.87
N VAL A 3 -18.26 0.83 1.13
CA VAL A 3 -16.95 0.60 0.53
C VAL A 3 -16.00 0.18 1.66
N ASP A 4 -15.42 -0.99 1.49
CA ASP A 4 -14.55 -1.72 2.42
C ASP A 4 -13.37 -0.85 2.89
N GLN A 5 -13.60 0.00 3.90
CA GLN A 5 -12.58 0.87 4.52
C GLN A 5 -11.46 0.07 5.22
N ARG A 6 -11.59 -1.26 5.34
CA ARG A 6 -10.67 -2.14 6.07
C ARG A 6 -9.48 -2.60 5.26
N ARG A 7 -9.38 -2.23 3.98
CA ARG A 7 -8.33 -2.67 3.06
C ARG A 7 -7.34 -1.60 2.65
N ARG A 8 -7.38 -0.37 3.18
CA ARG A 8 -6.42 0.69 2.80
C ARG A 8 -5.55 1.09 3.99
N ILE A 9 -4.23 1.12 3.80
CA ILE A 9 -3.26 1.66 4.76
C ILE A 9 -2.54 2.86 4.15
N GLU A 10 -2.23 3.84 4.99
CA GLU A 10 -1.43 5.01 4.61
C GLU A 10 -0.01 4.83 5.12
N VAL A 11 0.97 4.90 4.24
CA VAL A 11 2.38 4.68 4.58
C VAL A 11 3.29 5.63 3.82
N ASP A 12 4.47 5.85 4.38
CA ASP A 12 5.54 6.53 3.67
C ASP A 12 6.08 5.66 2.52
N ARG A 13 6.30 6.28 1.36
CA ARG A 13 6.78 5.58 0.15
C ARG A 13 8.16 4.97 0.37
N ARG A 14 9.05 5.66 1.07
CA ARG A 14 10.39 5.18 1.36
C ARG A 14 10.32 3.98 2.30
N ALA A 15 9.53 4.06 3.37
CA ALA A 15 9.31 2.92 4.27
C ALA A 15 8.79 1.68 3.53
N PHE A 16 7.92 1.86 2.53
CA PHE A 16 7.45 0.76 1.68
C PHE A 16 8.55 0.17 0.78
N LEU A 17 9.38 1.03 0.17
CA LEU A 17 10.51 0.61 -0.66
C LEU A 17 11.60 -0.12 0.17
N GLU A 18 11.78 0.27 1.43
CA GLU A 18 12.73 -0.32 2.38
C GLU A 18 12.18 -1.57 3.11
N TYR A 19 10.98 -2.06 2.75
CA TYR A 19 10.31 -3.22 3.35
C TYR A 19 9.96 -3.07 4.85
N GLU A 20 9.77 -1.83 5.31
CA GLU A 20 9.40 -1.52 6.69
C GLU A 20 7.89 -1.57 6.93
N VAL A 21 7.09 -1.63 5.85
CA VAL A 21 5.63 -1.71 5.93
C VAL A 21 5.19 -3.14 6.27
N LYS A 22 4.20 -3.25 7.15
CA LYS A 22 3.66 -4.55 7.58
C LYS A 22 2.24 -4.75 7.05
N CYS A 23 1.93 -6.00 6.70
CA CYS A 23 0.58 -6.41 6.38
C CYS A 23 -0.32 -6.20 7.60
N PRO A 24 -1.43 -5.44 7.48
CA PRO A 24 -2.30 -5.12 8.62
C PRO A 24 -3.03 -6.34 9.22
N TYR A 25 -3.03 -7.48 8.53
CA TYR A 25 -3.73 -8.69 8.96
C TYR A 25 -2.84 -9.71 9.67
N CYS A 26 -1.59 -9.87 9.22
CA CYS A 26 -0.69 -10.91 9.72
C CYS A 26 0.70 -10.39 10.13
N ASN A 27 0.90 -9.07 10.13
CA ASN A 27 2.15 -8.39 10.50
C ASN A 27 3.41 -8.81 9.72
N THR A 28 3.24 -9.50 8.60
CA THR A 28 4.36 -9.87 7.72
C THR A 28 4.87 -8.64 6.97
N ALA A 29 6.18 -8.49 6.84
CA ALA A 29 6.80 -7.43 6.06
C ALA A 29 6.36 -7.51 4.58
N VAL A 30 5.97 -6.37 4.04
CA VAL A 30 5.51 -6.21 2.66
C VAL A 30 6.23 -5.02 2.03
N GLY A 31 6.38 -5.05 0.71
CA GLY A 31 7.14 -4.07 -0.04
C GLY A 31 6.84 -4.21 -1.54
N PRO A 32 7.61 -3.52 -2.40
CA PRO A 32 7.30 -3.35 -3.83
C PRO A 32 7.20 -4.68 -4.60
N ARG A 33 7.92 -5.71 -4.18
CA ARG A 33 7.85 -7.05 -4.82
C ARG A 33 6.49 -7.73 -4.72
N PHE A 34 5.64 -7.31 -3.78
CA PHE A 34 4.33 -7.91 -3.54
C PHE A 34 3.18 -7.05 -4.10
N VAL A 35 3.52 -5.99 -4.85
CA VAL A 35 2.56 -5.16 -5.55
C VAL A 35 1.99 -5.94 -6.72
N THR A 36 0.67 -6.05 -6.76
CA THR A 36 -0.06 -6.70 -7.86
C THR A 36 -0.59 -5.70 -8.87
N ARG A 37 -0.77 -4.44 -8.46
CA ARG A 37 -1.23 -3.35 -9.32
C ARG A 37 -0.80 -2.01 -8.75
N GLU A 38 -0.18 -1.19 -9.59
CA GLU A 38 0.14 0.20 -9.26
C GLU A 38 -0.96 1.10 -9.83
N HIS A 39 -1.55 1.95 -8.99
CA HIS A 39 -2.49 2.98 -9.42
C HIS A 39 -1.73 4.29 -9.57
N LEU A 40 -1.33 4.56 -10.81
CA LEU A 40 -0.85 5.87 -11.24
C LEU A 40 -2.08 6.75 -11.48
N ASP A 41 -2.69 7.25 -10.41
CA ASP A 41 -3.77 8.22 -10.57
C ASP A 41 -3.23 9.50 -11.22
N VAL A 42 -3.95 9.93 -12.24
CA VAL A 42 -3.58 10.93 -13.24
C VAL A 42 -3.30 12.31 -12.58
N PRO A 43 -2.30 13.09 -13.06
CA PRO A 43 -2.03 14.46 -12.58
C PRO A 43 -3.29 15.34 -12.54
N PRO A 44 -3.38 16.36 -11.65
CA PRO A 44 -2.25 17.13 -11.07
C PRO A 44 -1.86 16.84 -9.62
N ASN A 45 -2.48 15.89 -8.90
CA ASN A 45 -2.10 15.56 -7.52
C ASN A 45 -2.27 14.05 -7.25
N PRO A 46 -1.20 13.24 -7.37
CA PRO A 46 -1.31 11.81 -7.07
C PRO A 46 -0.93 11.52 -5.62
N PRO A 47 -1.81 10.93 -4.79
CA PRO A 47 -1.32 9.94 -3.85
C PRO A 47 -1.07 8.67 -4.68
N TYR A 48 0.21 8.35 -4.93
CA TYR A 48 0.58 7.06 -5.49
C TYR A 48 -0.08 5.99 -4.61
N ALA A 49 -0.82 5.05 -5.19
CA ALA A 49 -1.41 3.95 -4.43
C ALA A 49 -1.02 2.63 -5.08
N ALA A 50 -0.70 1.62 -4.28
CA ALA A 50 -0.33 0.30 -4.76
C ALA A 50 -1.21 -0.75 -4.10
N THR A 51 -1.85 -1.59 -4.92
CA THR A 51 -2.49 -2.81 -4.40
C THR A 51 -1.42 -3.86 -4.14
N VAL A 52 -1.35 -4.31 -2.90
CA VAL A 52 -0.37 -5.28 -2.40
C VAL A 52 -1.10 -6.53 -1.96
N ARG A 53 -0.53 -7.68 -2.33
CA ARG A 53 -0.99 -8.98 -1.86
C ARG A 53 0.02 -9.56 -0.89
N CYS A 54 -0.39 -9.82 0.35
CA CYS A 54 0.52 -10.39 1.34
C CYS A 54 0.98 -11.80 0.91
N PRO A 55 2.30 -12.11 0.92
CA PRO A 55 2.79 -13.44 0.58
C PRO A 55 2.37 -14.53 1.59
N LYS A 56 2.08 -14.14 2.84
CA LYS A 56 1.77 -15.09 3.93
C LYS A 56 0.27 -15.37 4.06
N CYS A 57 -0.53 -14.35 4.34
CA CYS A 57 -1.98 -14.52 4.49
C CYS A 57 -2.76 -14.41 3.18
N LYS A 58 -2.11 -14.06 2.06
CA LYS A 58 -2.72 -13.87 0.73
C LYS A 58 -3.78 -12.77 0.63
N GLU A 59 -3.96 -12.01 1.71
CA GLU A 59 -4.90 -10.90 1.78
C GLU A 59 -4.45 -9.74 0.89
N ILE A 60 -5.42 -9.07 0.28
CA ILE A 60 -5.20 -7.98 -0.67
C ILE A 60 -5.64 -6.68 -0.02
N PHE A 61 -4.71 -5.73 0.03
CA PHE A 61 -4.94 -4.40 0.57
C PHE A 61 -4.26 -3.36 -0.30
N GLU A 62 -4.68 -2.12 -0.17
CA GLU A 62 -4.16 -0.98 -0.86
C GLU A 62 -3.27 -0.16 0.07
N VAL A 63 -2.12 0.21 -0.46
CA VAL A 63 -1.13 1.04 0.19
C VAL A 63 -1.21 2.40 -0.47
N LYS A 64 -1.71 3.40 0.26
CA LYS A 64 -1.75 4.78 -0.18
C LYS A 64 -0.49 5.48 0.32
N PHE A 65 0.31 5.99 -0.59
CA PHE A 65 1.53 6.68 -0.25
C PHE A 65 1.22 8.13 0.13
N THR A 66 1.53 8.49 1.37
CA THR A 66 1.48 9.86 1.84
C THR A 66 2.83 10.48 1.52
N ASP A 67 3.04 10.90 0.28
CA ASP A 67 4.20 11.73 -0.07
C ASP A 67 4.15 12.97 0.82
N SER A 68 4.94 12.97 1.90
CA SER A 68 5.09 14.13 2.76
C SER A 68 6.21 14.95 2.13
N PRO A 69 5.93 16.07 1.45
CA PRO A 69 6.97 17.03 1.13
C PRO A 69 7.55 17.50 2.46
N ARG A 70 8.80 17.17 2.72
CA ARG A 70 9.57 17.81 3.78
C ARG A 70 10.10 19.14 3.29
#